data_AF-A0A832IBJ1-F1
#
_entry.id   AF-A0A832IBJ1-F1
#
_cell.length_a   1.000
_cell.length_b   1.000
_cell.length_c   1.000
_cell.angle_alpha   90.00
_cell.angle_beta   90.00
_cell.angle_gamma   90.00
#
_symmetry.space_group_name_H-M   'P 1'
#
loop_
_entity.id
_entity.type
_entity.pdbx_description
1 polymer ?
#
loop_
_entity_poly.entity_id
_entity_poly.type
_entity_poly.pdbx_seq_one_letter_code
_entity_poly.pdbx_strand_id
1 'polypeptide(L)' 'MAHKTTQLELKRKFKKEIKDLKYAIYGKCYDCMGFQADGYLDCEMKDCPLYPYRLKKSVKRLGKELSEFLAEVKRKIQN' A
#
# COMPACT_ATOMS: atom_id res chain seq x y z
N MET A 1 -25.14 -23.05 16.15
CA MET A 1 -24.11 -23.30 15.13
C MET A 1 -23.21 -22.08 15.09
N ALA A 2 -21.97 -22.16 15.58
CA ALA A 2 -21.05 -21.02 15.58
C ALA A 2 -19.85 -21.35 14.71
N HIS A 3 -19.68 -20.58 13.63
CA HIS A 3 -18.55 -20.68 12.71
C HIS A 3 -17.23 -20.47 13.48
N LYS A 4 -16.48 -21.56 13.73
CA LYS A 4 -15.06 -21.48 14.10
C LYS A 4 -14.25 -21.21 12.83
N THR A 5 -14.41 -20.04 12.24
CA THR A 5 -13.55 -19.63 11.12
C THR A 5 -12.14 -19.40 11.67
N THR A 6 -11.16 -20.14 11.17
CA THR A 6 -9.78 -20.05 11.65
C THR A 6 -9.13 -18.73 11.21
N GLN A 7 -8.09 -18.27 11.90
CA GLN A 7 -7.36 -17.05 11.50
C GLN A 7 -6.84 -17.13 10.05
N LEU A 8 -6.47 -18.33 9.59
CA LEU A 8 -6.02 -18.57 8.22
C LEU A 8 -7.14 -18.37 7.20
N GLU A 9 -8.34 -18.87 7.51
CA GLU A 9 -9.53 -18.70 6.66
C GLU A 9 -9.93 -17.22 6.56
N LEU A 10 -9.88 -16.48 7.67
CA LEU A 10 -10.13 -15.04 7.67
C LEU A 10 -9.12 -14.30 6.79
N LYS A 11 -7.82 -14.60 6.92
CA LYS A 11 -6.77 -14.01 6.07
C LYS A 11 -6.96 -14.33 4.59
N ARG A 12 -7.42 -15.54 4.26
CA ARG A 12 -7.73 -15.93 2.87
C ARG A 12 -8.94 -15.18 2.34
N LYS A 13 -10.01 -15.11 3.14
CA LYS A 13 -11.25 -14.42 2.78
C LYS A 13 -11.02 -12.93 2.51
N PHE A 14 -10.25 -12.25 3.35
CA PHE A 14 -9.99 -10.81 3.24
C PHE A 14 -8.67 -10.46 2.51
N LYS A 15 -8.07 -11.41 1.79
CA LYS A 15 -6.76 -11.22 1.17
C LYS A 15 -6.77 -10.05 0.19
N LYS A 16 -7.84 -9.89 -0.58
CA LYS A 16 -7.99 -8.84 -1.59
C LYS A 16 -8.16 -7.48 -0.93
N GLU A 17 -9.05 -7.36 0.04
CA GLU A 17 -9.33 -6.13 0.79
C GLU A 17 -8.09 -5.64 1.53
N ILE A 18 -7.34 -6.54 2.19
CA ILE A 18 -6.08 -6.21 2.85
C ILE A 18 -5.05 -5.70 1.83
N LYS A 19 -5.03 -6.25 0.62
CA LYS A 19 -4.13 -5.82 -0.44
C LYS A 19 -4.52 -4.43 -0.95
N ASP A 20 -5.81 -4.20 -1.20
CA ASP A 20 -6.34 -2.91 -1.67
C ASP A 20 -6.06 -1.81 -0.63
N LEU A 21 -6.23 -2.10 0.67
CA LEU A 21 -5.85 -1.18 1.76
C LEU A 21 -4.36 -0.85 1.79
N LYS A 22 -3.49 -1.85 1.59
CA LYS A 22 -2.04 -1.60 1.48
C LYS A 22 -1.71 -0.70 0.30
N TYR A 23 -2.37 -0.91 -0.84
CA TYR A 23 -2.16 -0.09 -2.02
C TYR A 23 -2.58 1.35 -1.77
N ALA A 24 -3.72 1.57 -1.11
CA ALA A 24 -4.15 2.91 -0.71
C ALA A 24 -3.12 3.62 0.20
N ILE A 25 -2.57 2.91 1.20
CA ILE A 25 -1.49 3.43 2.05
C ILE A 25 -0.27 3.80 1.22
N TYR A 26 0.17 2.93 0.31
CA TYR A 26 1.31 3.19 -0.57
C TYR A 26 1.06 4.39 -1.49
N GLY A 27 -0.15 4.50 -2.05
CA GLY A 27 -0.58 5.66 -2.84
C GLY A 27 -0.49 6.94 -2.04
N LYS A 28 -0.92 6.94 -0.77
CA LYS A 28 -0.81 8.11 0.09
C LYS A 28 0.64 8.46 0.44
N CYS A 29 1.48 7.47 0.72
CA CYS A 29 2.92 7.71 0.91
C CYS A 29 3.57 8.27 -0.35
N TYR A 30 3.16 7.80 -1.53
CA TYR A 30 3.69 8.26 -2.81
C TYR A 30 3.29 9.71 -3.11
N ASP A 31 2.03 10.05 -2.88
CA ASP A 31 1.50 11.42 -2.91
C ASP A 31 2.26 12.34 -1.95
N CYS A 32 2.40 11.94 -0.68
CA CYS A 32 3.13 12.70 0.34
C CYS A 32 4.59 12.98 -0.03
N MET A 33 5.25 12.06 -0.75
CA MET A 33 6.64 12.18 -1.19
C MET A 33 6.77 12.78 -2.60
N GLY A 34 5.72 13.41 -3.14
CA GLY A 34 5.77 14.10 -4.43
C GLY A 34 5.88 13.17 -5.64
N PHE A 35 5.32 11.96 -5.55
CA PHE A 35 5.31 10.94 -6.61
C PHE A 35 6.71 10.49 -7.09
N GLN A 36 7.71 10.56 -6.20
CA GLN A 36 9.06 10.08 -6.49
C GLN A 36 9.19 8.58 -6.23
N ALA A 37 9.75 7.85 -7.21
CA ALA A 37 9.82 6.39 -7.25
C ALA A 37 10.50 5.74 -6.03
N ASP A 38 11.37 6.48 -5.34
CA ASP A 38 12.14 6.00 -4.19
C ASP A 38 11.86 6.80 -2.90
N GLY A 39 11.08 7.90 -2.97
CA GLY A 39 10.90 8.82 -1.85
C GLY A 39 10.28 8.17 -0.59
N TYR A 40 9.51 7.09 -0.73
CA TYR A 40 8.98 6.36 0.43
C TYR A 40 10.03 5.53 1.18
N LEU A 41 11.17 5.18 0.56
CA LEU A 41 12.27 4.46 1.22
C LEU A 41 13.04 5.39 2.17
N ASP A 42 13.22 6.64 1.74
CA ASP A 42 13.97 7.67 2.46
C ASP A 42 13.10 8.43 3.48
N CYS A 43 11.82 8.08 3.59
CA CYS A 43 10.93 8.66 4.58
C CYS A 43 11.36 8.23 6.00
N GLU A 44 11.71 9.20 6.86
CA GLU A 44 12.14 9.00 8.25
C GLU A 44 11.13 9.51 9.30
N MET A 45 9.91 9.87 8.89
CA MET A 45 8.86 10.36 9.80
C MET A 45 8.30 9.24 10.70
N LYS A 46 9.04 8.86 11.75
CA LYS A 46 8.68 7.77 12.67
C LYS A 46 7.36 8.01 13.40
N ASP A 47 6.99 9.28 13.62
CA ASP A 47 5.73 9.67 14.28
C ASP A 47 4.52 9.62 13.33
N CYS A 48 4.72 9.37 12.03
CA CYS A 48 3.62 9.23 11.10
C CYS A 48 2.86 7.92 11.38
N PRO A 49 1.51 7.96 11.53
CA PRO A 49 0.71 6.75 11.81
C PRO A 49 0.76 5.72 10.67
N LEU A 50 1.11 6.14 9.46
CA LEU A 50 1.30 5.24 8.32
C LEU A 50 2.73 4.68 8.22
N TYR A 51 3.69 5.20 9.00
CA TYR A 51 5.09 4.79 8.94
C TYR A 51 5.29 3.27 9.07
N PRO A 52 4.63 2.54 9.99
CA PRO A 52 4.80 1.09 10.10
C PRO A 52 4.28 0.30 8.89
N TYR A 53 3.33 0.88 8.16
CA TYR A 53 2.61 0.27 7.05
C TYR A 53 3.10 0.74 5.67
N ARG A 54 4.07 1.65 5.63
CA ARG A 54 4.64 2.17 4.39
C ARG A 54 5.28 1.08 3.52
N LEU A 55 5.48 1.42 2.27
CA LEU A 55 6.16 0.54 1.32
C LEU A 55 7.62 0.32 1.73
N LYS A 56 8.03 -0.93 1.95
CA LYS A 56 9.40 -1.28 2.40
C LYS A 56 10.33 -1.75 1.28
N LYS A 57 9.81 -1.90 0.06
CA LYS A 57 10.54 -2.43 -1.09
C LYS A 57 10.31 -1.52 -2.28
N SER A 58 11.25 -1.49 -3.22
CA SER A 58 11.08 -0.68 -4.42
C SER A 58 9.86 -1.14 -5.24
N VAL A 59 9.04 -0.20 -5.75
CA VAL A 59 7.86 -0.50 -6.58
C VAL A 59 8.19 -1.45 -7.73
N LYS A 60 9.40 -1.31 -8.32
CA LYS A 60 9.95 -2.21 -9.36
C LYS A 60 9.93 -3.70 -8.96
N ARG A 61 9.98 -4.02 -7.67
CA ARG A 61 10.01 -5.39 -7.11
C ARG A 61 8.63 -5.90 -6.64
N LEU A 62 7.59 -5.06 -6.61
CA LEU A 62 6.29 -5.38 -6.02
C LEU A 62 5.20 -5.82 -7.03
N GLY A 63 5.54 -5.85 -8.31
CA GLY A 63 4.68 -6.37 -9.38
C GLY A 63 3.95 -5.27 -10.16
N LYS A 64 3.50 -5.65 -11.37
CA LYS A 64 2.90 -4.73 -12.35
C LYS A 64 1.67 -3.99 -11.82
N GLU A 65 0.82 -4.69 -11.10
CA GLU A 65 -0.46 -4.17 -10.59
C GLU A 65 -0.28 -3.01 -9.60
N LEU A 66 0.73 -3.06 -8.72
CA LEU A 66 1.01 -1.93 -7.82
C LEU A 66 1.52 -0.72 -8.62
N SER A 67 2.38 -0.96 -9.60
CA SER A 67 2.91 0.11 -10.45
C SER A 67 1.80 0.80 -11.25
N GLU A 68 0.86 0.03 -11.81
CA GLU A 68 -0.31 0.54 -12.53
C GLU A 68 -1.22 1.34 -11.59
N PHE A 69 -1.49 0.83 -10.39
CA PHE A 69 -2.26 1.54 -9.37
C PHE A 69 -1.63 2.89 -8.98
N LEU A 70 -0.32 2.91 -8.70
CA LEU A 70 0.37 4.16 -8.31
C LEU A 70 0.40 5.17 -9.46
N ALA A 71 0.53 4.71 -10.71
CA ALA A 71 0.43 5.56 -11.90
C ALA A 71 -0.97 6.14 -12.07
N GLU A 72 -2.02 5.39 -11.77
CA GLU A 72 -3.39 5.89 -11.74
C GLU A 72 -3.61 6.93 -10.64
N VAL A 73 -3.12 6.67 -9.42
CA VAL A 73 -3.20 7.63 -8.30
C VAL A 73 -2.53 8.95 -8.68
N LYS A 74 -1.33 8.90 -9.25
CA LYS A 74 -0.63 10.10 -9.73
C LYS A 74 -1.46 10.89 -10.74
N ARG A 75 -2.05 10.21 -11.73
CA ARG A 75 -2.92 10.84 -12.75
C ARG A 75 -4.15 11.52 -12.12
N LYS A 76 -4.78 10.89 -11.12
CA LYS A 76 -5.99 11.41 -10.47
C LYS A 76 -5.75 12.62 -9.56
N ILE A 77 -4.54 12.77 -9.01
CA ILE A 77 -4.20 13.89 -8.12
C ILE A 77 -3.68 15.10 -8.92
N GLN A 78 -3.05 14.85 -10.07
CA GLN A 78 -2.47 15.90 -10.93
C GLN A 78 -3.43 16.42 -12.01
N ASN A 79 -4.58 15.78 -12.21
CA ASN A 79 -5.70 16.27 -13.00
C ASN A 79 -6.79 16.84 -12.09
#